data_AF-A0A7G1I9U2-F1
#
_entry.id   AF-A0A7G1I9U2-F1
#
_cell.length_a   1.000
_cell.length_b   1.000
_cell.length_c   1.000
_cell.angle_alpha   90.00
_cell.angle_beta   90.00
_cell.angle_gamma   90.00
#
_symmetry.space_group_name_H-M   'P 1'
#
loop_
_entity.id
_entity.type
_entity.pdbx_description
1 polymer ?
#
loop_
_entity_poly.entity_id
_entity_poly.type
_entity_poly.pdbx_seq_one_letter_code
_entity_poly.pdbx_strand_id
1 'polypeptide(L)'
;MALLVSGRSARLIDLTTQVATPVEHSVDLPARSFLAQVPRSVLEPTGTWTVRLAAGLANAAGDGFADVPAEHGALPGQPNVYNVAFRTHDQEKPHLNFWSDAAQAAALTSGDVSEFAVAVQWDRLAARETAAEPVITGPSTRWYVSSVELGQGVADGTVLDTDPQFLGRVQPYSVCLPSTYAPGQALPLTLLLHSLALGQTQFAAIDPRLLHEVCETRGSVVVTPLGRGPSTWYFDAGELDVWEVWARVAEQLGTDPNRTVISGYSMGGYAAYKLGLSYPEVFAQAVVLAGPPTCGCGCCPTSTFRPT
;
A
#
# COMPACT_ATOMS: atom_id res chain seq x y z
N MET A 1 13.66 23.38 12.75
CA MET A 1 13.57 22.35 13.81
C MET A 1 13.38 20.99 13.16
N ALA A 2 13.96 19.94 13.74
CA ALA A 2 13.71 18.55 13.37
C ALA A 2 13.44 17.72 14.64
N LEU A 3 12.53 16.77 14.56
CA LEU A 3 12.29 15.82 15.64
C LEU A 3 12.82 14.45 15.20
N LEU A 4 13.80 13.93 15.93
CA LEU A 4 14.29 12.57 15.76
C LEU A 4 13.66 11.67 16.82
N VAL A 5 13.07 10.56 16.41
CA VAL A 5 12.44 9.57 17.31
C VAL A 5 12.93 8.18 16.95
N SER A 6 13.29 7.40 17.97
CA SER A 6 13.63 5.98 17.86
C SER A 6 13.03 5.20 19.05
N GLY A 7 13.20 3.88 19.05
CA GLY A 7 12.82 3.06 20.20
C GLY A 7 13.63 3.28 21.47
N ARG A 8 14.66 4.15 21.44
CA ARG A 8 15.53 4.43 22.59
C ARG A 8 15.53 5.89 23.02
N SER A 9 15.18 6.82 22.12
CA SER A 9 15.22 8.24 22.43
C SER A 9 14.30 9.06 21.51
N ALA A 10 13.92 10.24 21.98
CA ALA A 10 13.41 11.31 21.13
C ALA A 10 14.11 12.62 21.45
N ARG A 11 14.44 13.40 20.41
CA ARG A 11 15.22 14.64 20.53
C ARG A 11 14.71 15.68 19.55
N LEU A 12 14.49 16.89 20.03
CA LEU A 12 14.24 18.06 19.18
C LEU A 12 15.59 18.71 18.83
N ILE A 13 15.86 18.85 17.54
CA ILE A 13 17.11 19.39 17.01
C ILE A 13 16.81 20.75 16.36
N ASP A 14 17.52 21.77 16.84
CA ASP A 14 17.59 23.05 16.14
C ASP A 14 18.58 22.92 14.97
N LEU A 15 18.09 23.03 13.74
CA LEU A 15 18.90 22.84 12.54
C LEU A 15 19.89 23.99 12.29
N THR A 16 19.68 25.15 12.91
CA THR A 16 20.58 26.30 12.78
C THR A 16 21.71 26.21 13.80
N THR A 17 21.39 25.90 15.06
CA THR A 17 22.39 25.85 16.15
C THR A 17 22.98 24.46 16.39
N GLN A 18 22.36 23.41 15.81
CA GLN A 18 22.68 22.00 16.01
C GLN A 18 22.48 21.51 17.46
N VAL A 19 21.78 22.28 18.30
CA VAL A 19 21.46 21.90 19.67
C VAL A 19 20.37 20.83 19.66
N ALA A 20 20.64 19.69 20.29
CA ALA A 20 19.69 18.59 20.48
C ALA A 20 19.15 18.58 21.92
N THR A 21 17.84 18.81 22.06
CA THR A 21 17.13 18.82 23.34
C THR A 21 16.34 17.52 23.48
N PRO A 22 16.60 16.69 24.50
CA PRO A 22 15.78 15.50 24.77
C PRO A 22 14.32 15.88 25.01
N VAL A 23 13.39 15.08 24.48
CA VAL A 23 11.96 15.21 24.76
C VAL A 23 11.43 13.91 25.34
N GLU A 24 10.29 13.99 26.04
CA GLU A 24 9.64 12.80 26.58
C GLU A 24 9.24 11.86 25.44
N HIS A 25 9.51 10.57 25.62
CA HIS A 25 9.12 9.56 24.64
C HIS A 25 8.67 8.28 25.34
N SER A 26 7.80 7.54 24.65
CA SER A 26 7.36 6.22 25.07
C SER A 26 7.26 5.30 23.87
N VAL A 27 7.57 4.03 24.09
CA VAL A 27 7.45 2.96 23.09
C VAL A 27 6.34 2.03 23.53
N ASP A 28 5.32 1.89 22.69
CA ASP A 28 4.28 0.88 22.86
C ASP A 28 4.59 -0.27 21.91
N LEU A 29 5.24 -1.31 22.44
CA LEU A 29 5.59 -2.51 21.67
C LEU A 29 4.35 -3.28 21.18
N PRO A 30 3.30 -3.52 22.00
CA PRO A 30 2.03 -4.07 21.52
C PRO A 30 1.42 -3.28 20.35
N ALA A 31 1.37 -1.95 20.44
CA ALA A 31 0.80 -1.10 19.39
C ALA A 31 1.79 -0.78 18.25
N ARG A 32 3.07 -1.14 18.41
CA ARG A 32 4.17 -0.86 17.46
C ARG A 32 4.30 0.61 17.11
N SER A 33 4.20 1.44 18.14
CA SER A 33 4.22 2.89 17.99
C SER A 33 5.26 3.52 18.91
N PHE A 34 5.75 4.67 18.46
CA PHE A 34 6.59 5.56 19.24
C PHE A 34 5.81 6.86 19.43
N LEU A 35 5.75 7.36 20.66
CA LEU A 35 5.21 8.67 20.96
C LEU A 35 6.36 9.56 21.43
N ALA A 36 6.43 10.77 20.90
CA ALA A 36 7.32 11.82 21.40
C ALA A 36 6.48 13.05 21.75
N GLN A 37 6.63 13.55 22.97
CA GLN A 37 5.89 14.71 23.46
C GLN A 37 6.80 15.93 23.49
N VAL A 38 6.52 16.91 22.63
CA VAL A 38 7.27 18.16 22.56
C VAL A 38 6.49 19.23 23.34
N PRO A 39 7.01 19.75 24.46
CA PRO A 39 6.31 20.80 25.20
C PRO A 39 6.20 22.08 24.37
N ARG A 40 5.03 22.72 24.43
CA ARG A 40 4.75 24.02 23.79
C ARG A 40 5.72 25.13 24.22
N SER A 41 6.25 25.04 25.43
CA SER A 41 7.29 25.95 25.93
C SER A 41 8.64 25.81 25.22
N VAL A 42 8.90 24.67 24.57
CA VAL A 42 10.13 24.40 23.81
C VAL A 42 9.93 24.72 22.32
N LEU A 43 8.79 24.32 21.76
CA LEU A 43 8.43 24.61 20.39
C LEU A 43 6.93 24.87 20.31
N GLU A 44 6.57 26.12 20.08
CA GLU A 44 5.17 26.54 19.99
C GLU A 44 4.68 26.41 18.54
N PRO A 45 3.69 25.54 18.25
CA PRO A 45 3.11 25.44 16.93
C PRO A 45 2.17 26.62 16.64
N THR A 46 2.53 27.44 15.65
CA THR A 46 1.73 28.59 15.18
C THR A 46 1.65 28.62 13.66
N GLY A 47 0.50 29.03 13.12
CA GLY A 47 0.30 29.22 11.68
C GLY A 47 0.41 27.91 10.89
N THR A 48 1.04 27.98 9.72
CA THR A 48 1.20 26.83 8.82
C THR A 48 2.65 26.37 8.76
N TRP A 49 2.86 25.08 9.02
CA TRP A 49 4.17 24.44 8.91
C TRP A 49 4.25 23.58 7.66
N THR A 50 5.40 23.60 6.99
CA THR A 50 5.75 22.59 6.00
C THR A 50 6.44 21.43 6.71
N VAL A 51 5.76 20.29 6.82
CA VAL A 51 6.25 19.10 7.52
C VAL A 51 6.76 18.09 6.51
N ARG A 52 7.92 17.51 6.82
CA ARG A 52 8.54 16.40 6.08
C ARG A 52 8.81 15.27 7.06
N LEU A 53 8.75 14.04 6.58
CA LEU A 53 9.04 12.85 7.38
C LEU A 53 9.98 11.96 6.58
N ALA A 54 11.07 11.53 7.23
CA ALA A 54 11.98 10.52 6.72
C ALA A 54 12.02 9.36 7.70
N ALA A 55 12.13 8.14 7.16
CA ALA A 55 12.22 6.93 7.96
C ALA A 55 13.41 6.07 7.52
N GLY A 56 14.02 5.39 8.49
CA GLY A 56 15.13 4.49 8.29
C GLY A 56 15.41 3.68 9.55
N LEU A 57 16.40 2.79 9.48
CA LEU A 57 16.82 1.99 10.63
C LEU A 57 17.53 2.87 11.66
N ALA A 58 17.26 2.68 12.95
CA ALA A 58 17.98 3.42 13.99
C ALA A 58 19.40 2.87 14.16
N ASN A 59 20.38 3.76 14.36
CA ASN A 59 21.72 3.37 14.76
C ASN A 59 21.74 2.77 16.19
N ALA A 60 22.85 2.15 16.59
CA ALA A 60 22.96 1.50 17.89
C ALA A 60 22.74 2.45 19.08
N ALA A 61 23.09 3.74 18.93
CA ALA A 61 22.88 4.77 19.93
C ALA A 61 21.41 5.23 20.02
N GLY A 62 20.61 5.00 18.97
CA GLY A 62 19.23 5.46 18.85
C GLY A 62 19.10 6.98 18.66
N ASP A 63 20.17 7.64 18.19
CA ASP A 63 20.26 9.10 17.99
C ASP A 63 20.55 9.50 16.53
N GLY A 64 20.41 8.55 15.60
CA GLY A 64 20.49 8.79 14.17
C GLY A 64 20.05 7.57 13.37
N PHE A 65 20.09 7.68 12.04
CA PHE A 65 19.87 6.54 11.15
C PHE A 65 21.14 5.71 11.01
N ALA A 66 21.00 4.38 11.06
CA ALA A 66 22.03 3.44 10.68
C ALA A 66 22.31 3.53 9.18
N ASP A 67 23.53 3.20 8.78
CA ASP A 67 23.91 3.17 7.37
C ASP A 67 23.02 2.24 6.56
N VAL A 68 22.69 2.65 5.33
CA VAL A 68 22.05 1.80 4.33
C VAL A 68 23.16 1.10 3.55
N PRO A 69 23.31 -0.23 3.66
CA PRO A 69 24.36 -0.95 2.94
C PRO A 69 24.18 -0.86 1.42
N ALA A 70 25.29 -0.94 0.67
CA ALA A 70 25.27 -0.93 -0.79
C ALA A 70 24.48 -2.12 -1.39
N GLU A 71 24.46 -3.27 -0.70
CA GLU A 71 23.63 -4.43 -1.07
C GLU A 71 22.12 -4.15 -1.00
N HIS A 72 21.72 -3.09 -0.26
CA HIS A 72 20.35 -2.58 -0.19
C HIS A 72 20.14 -1.34 -1.08
N GLY A 73 21.04 -1.09 -2.04
CA GLY A 73 20.85 -0.11 -3.10
C GLY A 73 21.38 1.30 -2.81
N ALA A 74 22.05 1.52 -1.69
CA ALA A 74 22.63 2.83 -1.37
C ALA A 74 23.81 3.19 -2.30
N LEU A 75 23.81 4.41 -2.82
CA LEU A 75 24.93 5.00 -3.54
C LEU A 75 25.83 5.82 -2.60
N PRO A 76 27.13 5.99 -2.92
CA PRO A 76 28.02 6.84 -2.15
C PRO A 76 27.46 8.25 -1.96
N GLY A 77 27.40 8.71 -0.71
CA GLY A 77 26.92 10.05 -0.35
C GLY A 77 25.41 10.20 -0.24
N GLN A 78 24.63 9.13 -0.43
CA GLN A 78 23.19 9.17 -0.16
C GLN A 78 22.89 9.23 1.34
N PRO A 79 21.79 9.89 1.73
CA PRO A 79 21.35 9.90 3.12
C PRO A 79 20.91 8.51 3.57
N ASN A 80 21.07 8.23 4.87
CA ASN A 80 20.69 6.97 5.51
C ASN A 80 19.17 6.84 5.70
N VAL A 81 18.40 7.00 4.63
CA VAL A 81 16.94 7.08 4.64
C VAL A 81 16.38 6.05 3.67
N TYR A 82 15.41 5.26 4.13
CA TYR A 82 14.73 4.25 3.32
C TYR A 82 13.44 4.77 2.68
N ASN A 83 12.79 5.76 3.30
CA ASN A 83 11.49 6.24 2.86
C ASN A 83 11.27 7.70 3.24
N VAL A 84 10.52 8.43 2.42
CA VAL A 84 10.06 9.78 2.74
C VAL A 84 8.56 9.94 2.52
N ALA A 85 7.95 10.69 3.42
CA ALA A 85 6.59 11.20 3.31
C ALA A 85 6.65 12.74 3.29
N PHE A 86 5.70 13.44 2.66
CA PHE A 86 4.40 12.96 2.19
C PHE A 86 4.37 12.87 0.65
N ARG A 87 3.75 11.81 0.13
CA ARG A 87 3.66 11.51 -1.30
C ARG A 87 2.20 11.54 -1.74
N THR A 88 1.95 12.12 -2.91
CA THR A 88 0.63 12.12 -3.56
C THR A 88 0.61 11.15 -4.74
N HIS A 89 -0.59 10.73 -5.13
CA HIS A 89 -0.77 9.93 -6.34
C HIS A 89 -0.25 10.64 -7.60
N ASP A 90 -0.32 11.98 -7.63
CA ASP A 90 0.17 12.74 -8.78
C ASP A 90 1.69 12.78 -8.90
N GLN A 91 2.40 12.73 -7.78
CA GLN A 91 3.87 12.63 -7.73
C GLN A 91 4.35 11.24 -8.13
N GLU A 92 3.63 10.19 -7.74
CA GLU A 92 3.99 8.80 -8.01
C GLU A 92 3.12 8.21 -9.13
N LYS A 93 3.49 8.51 -10.37
CA LYS A 93 2.78 7.97 -11.55
C LYS A 93 2.85 6.44 -11.54
N PRO A 94 1.72 5.73 -11.74
CA PRO A 94 1.66 4.28 -11.50
C PRO A 94 2.31 3.44 -12.58
N HIS A 95 2.42 3.93 -13.82
CA HIS A 95 2.96 3.14 -14.94
C HIS A 95 4.40 2.71 -14.68
N LEU A 96 4.65 1.39 -14.71
CA LEU A 96 5.92 0.75 -14.36
C LEU A 96 6.43 1.07 -12.94
N ASN A 97 5.54 1.48 -12.03
CA ASN A 97 5.85 1.88 -10.66
C ASN A 97 5.00 1.07 -9.67
N PHE A 98 5.44 -0.15 -9.39
CA PHE A 98 4.64 -1.13 -8.64
C PHE A 98 4.51 -0.81 -7.14
N TRP A 99 5.42 -0.01 -6.57
CA TRP A 99 5.41 0.34 -5.14
C TRP A 99 5.25 1.84 -4.88
N SER A 100 4.96 2.62 -5.93
CA SER A 100 4.82 4.08 -5.85
C SER A 100 6.04 4.74 -5.19
N ASP A 101 7.23 4.32 -5.59
CA ASP A 101 8.52 4.73 -5.00
C ASP A 101 9.53 5.26 -6.03
N ALA A 102 9.18 5.33 -7.30
CA ALA A 102 10.09 5.80 -8.36
C ALA A 102 10.51 7.27 -8.18
N ALA A 103 9.56 8.17 -7.93
CA ALA A 103 9.88 9.60 -7.72
C ALA A 103 10.64 9.79 -6.40
N GLN A 104 10.23 9.06 -5.36
CA GLN A 104 10.94 9.00 -4.09
C GLN A 104 12.41 8.59 -4.25
N ALA A 105 12.67 7.50 -4.96
CA ALA A 105 14.03 6.99 -5.18
C ALA A 105 14.89 8.00 -5.96
N ALA A 106 14.32 8.66 -6.96
CA ALA A 106 15.00 9.72 -7.70
C ALA A 106 15.37 10.93 -6.81
N ALA A 107 14.47 11.36 -5.94
CA ALA A 107 14.72 12.46 -5.01
C ALA A 107 15.74 12.13 -3.92
N LEU A 108 15.71 10.90 -3.38
CA LEU A 108 16.74 10.42 -2.46
C LEU A 108 18.11 10.37 -3.15
N THR A 109 18.13 10.00 -4.44
CA THR A 109 19.36 9.99 -5.25
C THR A 109 19.88 11.41 -5.51
N SER A 110 19.02 12.38 -5.77
CA SER A 110 19.41 13.77 -5.99
C SER A 110 19.77 14.51 -4.69
N GLY A 111 19.32 14.00 -3.54
CA GLY A 111 19.46 14.63 -2.23
C GLY A 111 18.43 15.75 -1.97
N ASP A 112 17.44 15.92 -2.85
CA ASP A 112 16.39 16.92 -2.70
C ASP A 112 15.00 16.28 -2.63
N VAL A 113 14.46 16.22 -1.41
CA VAL A 113 13.12 15.71 -1.10
C VAL A 113 12.12 16.85 -0.84
N SER A 114 12.41 18.06 -1.32
CA SER A 114 11.61 19.26 -1.02
C SER A 114 10.15 19.13 -1.44
N GLU A 115 9.87 18.36 -2.50
CA GLU A 115 8.53 18.08 -3.00
C GLU A 115 7.69 17.17 -2.08
N PHE A 116 8.34 16.36 -1.22
CA PHE A 116 7.66 15.43 -0.33
C PHE A 116 7.38 16.08 1.01
N ALA A 117 6.29 16.85 1.07
CA ALA A 117 5.90 17.59 2.25
C ALA A 117 4.38 17.74 2.35
N VAL A 118 3.90 18.04 3.57
CA VAL A 118 2.51 18.43 3.81
C VAL A 118 2.47 19.75 4.55
N ALA A 119 1.49 20.59 4.21
CA ALA A 119 1.18 21.79 4.96
C ALA A 119 0.29 21.43 6.16
N VAL A 120 0.79 21.63 7.38
CA VAL A 120 0.02 21.46 8.62
C VAL A 120 -0.41 22.82 9.12
N GLN A 121 -1.73 23.06 9.12
CA GLN A 121 -2.33 24.31 9.62
C GLN A 121 -2.68 24.14 11.10
N TRP A 122 -1.81 24.61 11.98
CA TRP A 122 -1.94 24.41 13.43
C TRP A 122 -3.14 25.12 14.03
N ASP A 123 -3.55 26.25 13.46
CA ASP A 123 -4.73 26.99 13.93
C ASP A 123 -6.01 26.17 13.74
N ARG A 124 -6.13 25.43 12.63
CA ARG A 124 -7.25 24.52 12.35
C ARG A 124 -7.26 23.32 13.28
N LEU A 125 -6.08 22.75 13.55
CA LEU A 125 -5.91 21.66 14.52
C LEU A 125 -6.29 22.10 15.94
N ALA A 126 -5.85 23.30 16.36
CA ALA A 126 -6.17 23.88 17.66
C ALA A 126 -7.67 24.16 17.79
N ALA A 127 -8.33 24.59 16.72
CA ALA A 127 -9.78 24.77 16.64
C ALA A 127 -10.55 23.44 16.57
N ARG A 128 -9.87 22.28 16.51
CA ARG A 128 -10.47 20.94 16.36
C ARG A 128 -11.36 20.83 15.14
N GLU A 129 -11.00 21.52 14.07
CA GLU A 129 -11.75 21.44 12.82
C GLU A 129 -11.64 20.05 12.21
N THR A 130 -12.76 19.51 11.75
CA THR A 130 -12.83 18.27 10.99
C THR A 130 -13.02 18.60 9.51
N ALA A 131 -12.26 17.96 8.64
CA ALA A 131 -12.47 18.01 7.19
C ALA A 131 -12.94 16.65 6.70
N ALA A 132 -13.79 16.64 5.67
CA ALA A 132 -14.14 15.40 4.98
C ALA A 132 -12.89 14.81 4.31
N GLU A 133 -12.82 13.48 4.25
CA GLU A 133 -11.77 12.79 3.49
C GLU A 133 -11.85 13.20 2.01
N PRO A 134 -10.73 13.61 1.39
CA PRO A 134 -10.71 13.90 -0.04
C PRO A 134 -11.09 12.66 -0.86
N VAL A 135 -12.00 12.85 -1.83
CA VAL A 135 -12.31 11.80 -2.80
C VAL A 135 -11.21 11.78 -3.86
N ILE A 136 -10.44 10.70 -3.90
CA ILE A 136 -9.42 10.46 -4.92
C ILE A 136 -10.02 9.56 -6.01
N THR A 137 -10.30 10.14 -7.17
CA THR A 137 -10.69 9.40 -8.38
C THR A 137 -9.46 8.92 -9.14
N GLY A 138 -9.63 7.88 -9.95
CA GLY A 138 -8.52 7.17 -10.60
C GLY A 138 -7.85 6.15 -9.67
N PRO A 139 -6.73 5.55 -10.11
CA PRO A 139 -6.00 4.56 -9.33
C PRO A 139 -5.37 5.18 -8.08
N SER A 140 -5.48 4.51 -6.94
CA SER A 140 -4.79 4.86 -5.69
C SER A 140 -4.55 3.60 -4.85
N THR A 141 -3.68 3.71 -3.85
CA THR A 141 -3.45 2.64 -2.87
C THR A 141 -4.08 3.04 -1.54
N ARG A 142 -4.85 2.12 -0.96
CA ARG A 142 -5.42 2.24 0.37
C ARG A 142 -4.85 1.17 1.29
N TRP A 143 -5.01 1.38 2.58
CA TRP A 143 -4.52 0.48 3.61
C TRP A 143 -5.66 0.09 4.53
N TYR A 144 -5.66 -1.15 4.98
CA TYR A 144 -6.60 -1.62 5.99
C TYR A 144 -5.88 -2.42 7.07
N VAL A 145 -6.54 -2.56 8.21
CA VAL A 145 -6.05 -3.39 9.32
C VAL A 145 -6.77 -4.74 9.25
N SER A 146 -6.00 -5.80 8.99
CA SER A 146 -6.52 -7.17 8.92
C SER A 146 -6.98 -7.67 10.30
N SER A 147 -7.89 -8.63 10.31
CA SER A 147 -8.36 -9.35 11.50
C SER A 147 -7.32 -10.31 12.06
N VAL A 148 -6.33 -10.69 11.24
CA VAL A 148 -5.25 -11.60 11.65
C VAL A 148 -3.90 -10.91 11.67
N GLU A 149 -3.03 -11.40 12.55
CA GLU A 149 -1.64 -11.01 12.61
C GLU A 149 -0.76 -12.24 12.38
N LEU A 150 -0.03 -12.25 11.27
CA LEU A 150 0.81 -13.38 10.87
C LEU A 150 2.28 -13.18 11.28
N GLY A 151 2.66 -11.94 11.61
CA GLY A 151 4.02 -11.54 11.94
C GLY A 151 4.26 -10.09 11.56
N GLN A 152 5.53 -9.68 11.44
CA GLN A 152 5.94 -8.33 11.04
C GLN A 152 6.78 -8.36 9.77
N GLY A 153 6.74 -7.25 9.03
CA GLY A 153 7.58 -7.05 7.86
C GLY A 153 7.24 -7.99 6.70
N VAL A 154 8.27 -8.30 5.93
CA VAL A 154 8.23 -9.20 4.77
C VAL A 154 9.00 -10.46 5.12
N ALA A 155 8.39 -11.63 4.92
CA ALA A 155 9.01 -12.92 5.19
C ALA A 155 10.17 -13.18 4.21
N ASP A 156 11.16 -13.94 4.66
CA ASP A 156 12.18 -14.48 3.77
C ASP A 156 11.53 -15.51 2.83
N GLY A 157 11.88 -15.45 1.55
CA GLY A 157 11.34 -16.37 0.57
C GLY A 157 11.63 -15.96 -0.86
N THR A 158 11.24 -16.81 -1.79
CA THR A 158 11.27 -16.52 -3.22
C THR A 158 9.94 -15.96 -3.68
N VAL A 159 9.94 -15.25 -4.81
CA VAL A 159 8.71 -14.72 -5.41
C VAL A 159 7.68 -15.82 -5.73
N LEU A 160 8.08 -17.09 -5.78
CA LEU A 160 7.20 -18.24 -6.08
C LEU A 160 6.66 -18.94 -4.84
N ASP A 161 7.12 -18.56 -3.64
CA ASP A 161 6.67 -19.20 -2.41
C ASP A 161 5.20 -18.87 -2.15
N THR A 162 4.44 -19.90 -1.78
CA THR A 162 2.99 -19.80 -1.62
C THR A 162 2.58 -19.38 -0.21
N ASP A 163 3.51 -19.40 0.74
CA ASP A 163 3.25 -18.90 2.09
C ASP A 163 3.09 -17.37 2.07
N PRO A 164 2.28 -16.80 2.99
CA PRO A 164 2.16 -15.35 3.12
C PRO A 164 3.52 -14.68 3.32
N GLN A 165 3.83 -13.67 2.50
CA GLN A 165 5.07 -12.91 2.60
C GLN A 165 4.87 -11.58 3.31
N PHE A 166 3.71 -10.93 3.15
CA PHE A 166 3.41 -9.68 3.83
C PHE A 166 2.69 -9.97 5.15
N LEU A 167 3.48 -10.18 6.20
CA LEU A 167 3.01 -10.72 7.48
C LEU A 167 2.29 -9.68 8.35
N GLY A 168 2.67 -8.41 8.18
CA GLY A 168 2.15 -7.29 8.95
C GLY A 168 0.62 -7.23 8.95
N ARG A 169 0.04 -6.70 10.03
CA ARG A 169 -1.42 -6.60 10.14
C ARG A 169 -2.02 -5.52 9.23
N VAL A 170 -1.23 -4.49 8.90
CA VAL A 170 -1.63 -3.42 7.97
C VAL A 170 -1.29 -3.89 6.56
N GLN A 171 -2.31 -4.02 5.70
CA GLN A 171 -2.17 -4.54 4.33
C GLN A 171 -2.61 -3.48 3.31
N PRO A 172 -1.88 -3.34 2.20
CA PRO A 172 -2.28 -2.47 1.10
C PRO A 172 -3.25 -3.19 0.15
N TYR A 173 -4.10 -2.40 -0.50
CA TYR A 173 -4.84 -2.81 -1.68
C TYR A 173 -4.95 -1.63 -2.64
N SER A 174 -5.03 -1.91 -3.94
CA SER A 174 -5.29 -0.87 -4.93
C SER A 174 -6.79 -0.67 -5.10
N VAL A 175 -7.19 0.58 -5.31
CA VAL A 175 -8.55 0.97 -5.67
C VAL A 175 -8.50 1.91 -6.87
N CYS A 176 -9.41 1.75 -7.81
CA CYS A 176 -9.72 2.76 -8.82
C CYS A 176 -11.18 3.18 -8.67
N LEU A 177 -11.38 4.49 -8.53
CA LEU A 177 -12.72 5.09 -8.51
C LEU A 177 -12.95 5.85 -9.83
N PRO A 178 -14.08 5.66 -10.51
CA PRO A 178 -14.38 6.44 -11.70
C PRO A 178 -14.54 7.92 -11.36
N SER A 179 -14.35 8.79 -12.35
CA SER A 179 -14.54 10.25 -12.22
C SER A 179 -15.94 10.65 -11.75
N THR A 180 -16.92 9.76 -11.96
CA THR A 180 -18.32 9.91 -11.55
C THR A 180 -18.60 9.46 -10.12
N TYR A 181 -17.61 8.91 -9.40
CA TYR A 181 -17.81 8.47 -8.02
C TYR A 181 -18.11 9.66 -7.10
N ALA A 182 -19.18 9.52 -6.32
CA ALA A 182 -19.53 10.42 -5.23
C ALA A 182 -19.96 9.61 -4.00
N PRO A 183 -19.62 10.04 -2.78
CA PRO A 183 -20.08 9.38 -1.56
C PRO A 183 -21.61 9.22 -1.53
N GLY A 184 -22.07 8.02 -1.16
CA GLY A 184 -23.50 7.68 -1.12
C GLY A 184 -24.06 7.09 -2.42
N GLN A 185 -23.29 7.05 -3.51
CA GLN A 185 -23.69 6.38 -4.75
C GLN A 185 -23.25 4.91 -4.76
N ALA A 186 -24.21 4.00 -4.89
CA ALA A 186 -23.94 2.57 -5.04
C ALA A 186 -23.46 2.24 -6.47
N LEU A 187 -22.14 2.12 -6.64
CA LEU A 187 -21.52 1.69 -7.90
C LEU A 187 -21.31 0.17 -7.96
N PRO A 188 -21.25 -0.43 -9.15
CA PRO A 188 -20.71 -1.78 -9.33
C PRO A 188 -19.34 -1.93 -8.69
N LEU A 189 -19.02 -3.15 -8.26
CA LEU A 189 -17.70 -3.52 -7.74
C LEU A 189 -17.05 -4.52 -8.70
N THR A 190 -15.79 -4.28 -9.06
CA THR A 190 -14.95 -5.26 -9.76
C THR A 190 -13.77 -5.65 -8.88
N LEU A 191 -13.74 -6.88 -8.38
CA LEU A 191 -12.51 -7.48 -7.84
C LEU A 191 -11.62 -7.87 -9.02
N LEU A 192 -10.47 -7.22 -9.18
CA LEU A 192 -9.54 -7.45 -10.29
C LEU A 192 -8.23 -8.01 -9.74
N LEU A 193 -8.12 -9.33 -9.68
CA LEU A 193 -7.06 -10.05 -8.97
C LEU A 193 -5.75 -10.09 -9.78
N HIS A 194 -4.63 -9.77 -9.12
CA HIS A 194 -3.30 -9.76 -9.71
C HIS A 194 -2.75 -11.17 -9.96
N SER A 195 -1.74 -11.21 -10.83
CA SER A 195 -1.01 -12.39 -11.27
C SER A 195 0.12 -12.75 -10.31
N LEU A 196 0.61 -13.97 -10.48
CA LEU A 196 1.78 -14.47 -9.78
C LEU A 196 2.98 -13.53 -10.00
N ALA A 197 3.81 -13.37 -8.97
CA ALA A 197 5.00 -12.52 -8.97
C ALA A 197 4.75 -11.01 -9.11
N LEU A 198 3.49 -10.58 -9.05
CA LEU A 198 3.10 -9.17 -9.05
C LEU A 198 2.40 -8.84 -7.72
N GLY A 199 1.69 -7.72 -7.66
CA GLY A 199 0.97 -7.27 -6.48
C GLY A 199 -0.22 -6.40 -6.84
N GLN A 200 -0.77 -5.73 -5.83
CA GLN A 200 -2.02 -4.98 -5.93
C GLN A 200 -2.04 -3.92 -7.04
N THR A 201 -0.90 -3.32 -7.35
CA THR A 201 -0.76 -2.23 -8.33
C THR A 201 -0.61 -2.71 -9.78
N GLN A 202 -0.56 -4.03 -10.02
CA GLN A 202 -0.25 -4.62 -11.34
C GLN A 202 -0.93 -3.91 -12.50
N PHE A 203 -2.24 -3.72 -12.42
CA PHE A 203 -3.02 -3.24 -13.57
C PHE A 203 -2.74 -1.76 -13.86
N ALA A 204 -2.53 -0.94 -12.82
CA ALA A 204 -2.13 0.45 -13.00
C ALA A 204 -0.70 0.55 -13.56
N ALA A 205 0.19 -0.37 -13.17
CA ALA A 205 1.58 -0.37 -13.59
C ALA A 205 1.80 -0.90 -15.02
N ILE A 206 1.16 -2.02 -15.37
CA ILE A 206 1.41 -2.73 -16.63
C ILE A 206 0.46 -2.26 -17.74
N ASP A 207 -0.84 -2.20 -17.45
CA ASP A 207 -1.87 -1.89 -18.45
C ASP A 207 -2.88 -0.86 -17.92
N PRO A 208 -2.47 0.42 -17.82
CA PRO A 208 -3.34 1.49 -17.35
C PRO A 208 -4.58 1.68 -18.24
N ARG A 209 -4.54 1.22 -19.51
CA ARG A 209 -5.71 1.28 -20.40
C ARG A 209 -6.75 0.25 -19.99
N LEU A 210 -6.35 -1.00 -19.72
CA LEU A 210 -7.28 -2.00 -19.19
C LEU A 210 -7.91 -1.52 -17.88
N LEU A 211 -7.11 -0.98 -16.96
CA LEU A 211 -7.66 -0.45 -15.71
C LEU A 211 -8.64 0.69 -15.96
N HIS A 212 -8.33 1.61 -16.88
CA HIS A 212 -9.23 2.69 -17.28
C HIS A 212 -10.56 2.17 -17.83
N GLU A 213 -10.55 1.18 -18.73
CA GLU A 213 -11.79 0.62 -19.29
C GLU A 213 -12.67 -0.04 -18.21
N VAL A 214 -12.06 -0.76 -17.27
CA VAL A 214 -12.80 -1.46 -16.21
C VAL A 214 -13.30 -0.50 -15.12
N CYS A 215 -12.58 0.58 -14.87
CA CYS A 215 -12.89 1.57 -13.84
C CYS A 215 -13.78 2.70 -14.37
N GLU A 216 -13.26 3.47 -15.33
CA GLU A 216 -13.91 4.67 -15.87
C GLU A 216 -15.04 4.30 -16.83
N THR A 217 -14.75 3.56 -17.92
CA THR A 217 -15.74 3.27 -18.96
C THR A 217 -16.91 2.45 -18.43
N ARG A 218 -16.66 1.46 -17.56
CA ARG A 218 -17.70 0.66 -16.91
C ARG A 218 -18.39 1.39 -15.74
N GLY A 219 -17.79 2.46 -15.22
CA GLY A 219 -18.26 3.16 -14.02
C GLY A 219 -18.27 2.26 -12.78
N SER A 220 -17.21 1.48 -12.58
CA SER A 220 -17.08 0.48 -11.51
C SER A 220 -16.02 0.88 -10.50
N VAL A 221 -16.28 0.64 -9.22
CA VAL A 221 -15.22 0.62 -8.21
C VAL A 221 -14.37 -0.62 -8.46
N VAL A 222 -13.10 -0.45 -8.80
CA VAL A 222 -12.19 -1.57 -9.07
C VAL A 222 -11.24 -1.72 -7.91
N VAL A 223 -11.07 -2.93 -7.38
CA VAL A 223 -10.12 -3.19 -6.30
C VAL A 223 -9.27 -4.42 -6.56
N THR A 224 -8.01 -4.33 -6.16
CA THR A 224 -7.04 -5.42 -6.24
C THR A 224 -6.43 -5.61 -4.84
N PRO A 225 -6.74 -6.71 -4.13
CA PRO A 225 -6.05 -7.08 -2.90
C PRO A 225 -4.58 -7.44 -3.17
N LEU A 226 -3.70 -7.38 -2.17
CA LEU A 226 -2.32 -7.87 -2.29
C LEU A 226 -2.26 -9.41 -2.18
N GLY A 227 -3.28 -10.05 -1.62
CA GLY A 227 -3.30 -11.49 -1.43
C GLY A 227 -2.23 -11.98 -0.47
N ARG A 228 -1.74 -11.13 0.44
CA ARG A 228 -0.62 -11.38 1.38
C ARG A 228 0.72 -11.73 0.75
N GLY A 229 0.89 -11.53 -0.55
CA GLY A 229 2.17 -11.77 -1.21
C GLY A 229 2.03 -12.11 -2.70
N PRO A 230 3.16 -12.29 -3.37
CA PRO A 230 3.20 -12.41 -4.82
C PRO A 230 2.56 -13.70 -5.36
N SER A 231 2.44 -14.74 -4.54
CA SER A 231 2.20 -16.11 -5.01
C SER A 231 1.34 -16.97 -4.10
N THR A 232 0.50 -16.40 -3.24
CA THR A 232 -0.36 -17.19 -2.32
C THR A 232 -1.47 -17.98 -3.04
N TRP A 233 -1.65 -17.76 -4.34
CA TRP A 233 -2.73 -18.32 -5.15
C TRP A 233 -4.13 -18.07 -4.60
N TYR A 234 -4.26 -17.05 -3.74
CA TYR A 234 -5.50 -16.71 -3.05
C TYR A 234 -6.09 -17.90 -2.29
N PHE A 235 -5.24 -18.67 -1.58
CA PHE A 235 -5.64 -19.65 -0.57
C PHE A 235 -5.42 -19.09 0.83
N ASP A 236 -6.14 -19.63 1.81
CA ASP A 236 -5.99 -19.34 3.23
C ASP A 236 -5.92 -17.82 3.53
N ALA A 237 -4.78 -17.32 3.99
CA ALA A 237 -4.58 -15.90 4.28
C ALA A 237 -4.70 -15.00 3.03
N GLY A 238 -4.35 -15.51 1.84
CA GLY A 238 -4.54 -14.81 0.58
C GLY A 238 -6.01 -14.72 0.17
N GLU A 239 -6.82 -15.73 0.48
CA GLU A 239 -8.28 -15.66 0.30
C GLU A 239 -8.91 -14.70 1.31
N LEU A 240 -8.47 -14.76 2.57
CA LEU A 240 -8.92 -13.85 3.61
C LEU A 240 -8.71 -12.39 3.20
N ASP A 241 -7.55 -12.06 2.64
CA ASP A 241 -7.23 -10.70 2.15
C ASP A 241 -8.26 -10.21 1.11
N VAL A 242 -8.71 -11.07 0.20
CA VAL A 242 -9.77 -10.75 -0.78
C VAL A 242 -11.06 -10.36 -0.07
N TRP A 243 -11.49 -11.16 0.92
CA TRP A 243 -12.75 -10.94 1.62
C TRP A 243 -12.69 -9.72 2.54
N GLU A 244 -11.56 -9.47 3.17
CA GLU A 244 -11.36 -8.27 3.98
C GLU A 244 -11.39 -7.02 3.13
N VAL A 245 -10.71 -7.01 1.97
CA VAL A 245 -10.76 -5.89 1.03
C VAL A 245 -12.17 -5.69 0.50
N TRP A 246 -12.87 -6.75 0.10
CA TRP A 246 -14.26 -6.68 -0.34
C TRP A 246 -15.16 -6.04 0.72
N ALA A 247 -15.06 -6.50 1.97
CA ALA A 247 -15.87 -5.98 3.07
C ALA A 247 -15.58 -4.50 3.37
N ARG A 248 -14.30 -4.12 3.41
CA ARG A 248 -13.89 -2.72 3.65
C ARG A 248 -14.37 -1.80 2.54
N VAL A 249 -14.30 -2.24 1.29
CA VAL A 249 -14.73 -1.46 0.13
C VAL A 249 -16.24 -1.31 0.12
N ALA A 250 -16.99 -2.38 0.39
CA ALA A 250 -18.43 -2.32 0.50
C ALA A 250 -18.89 -1.36 1.62
N GLU A 251 -18.23 -1.42 2.79
CA GLU A 251 -18.53 -0.59 3.96
C GLU A 251 -18.17 0.90 3.74
N GLN A 252 -16.98 1.18 3.21
CA GLN A 252 -16.45 2.54 3.13
C GLN A 252 -16.89 3.29 1.87
N LEU A 253 -17.03 2.59 0.74
CA LEU A 253 -17.29 3.22 -0.55
C LEU A 253 -18.74 3.09 -1.00
N GLY A 254 -19.50 2.16 -0.43
CA GLY A 254 -20.89 1.90 -0.81
C GLY A 254 -20.97 1.28 -2.20
N THR A 255 -20.79 -0.04 -2.30
CA THR A 255 -20.90 -0.76 -3.57
C THR A 255 -22.21 -1.53 -3.68
N ASP A 256 -22.71 -1.69 -4.90
CA ASP A 256 -23.92 -2.48 -5.17
C ASP A 256 -23.62 -3.99 -5.14
N PRO A 257 -24.13 -4.73 -4.14
CA PRO A 257 -23.83 -6.15 -4.00
C PRO A 257 -24.31 -6.98 -5.20
N ASN A 258 -25.40 -6.56 -5.87
CA ASN A 258 -25.96 -7.27 -7.03
C ASN A 258 -25.18 -7.00 -8.33
N ARG A 259 -24.19 -6.12 -8.29
CA ARG A 259 -23.32 -5.78 -9.43
C ARG A 259 -21.84 -5.98 -9.09
N THR A 260 -21.55 -6.95 -8.23
CA THR A 260 -20.18 -7.39 -7.94
C THR A 260 -19.69 -8.36 -9.01
N VAL A 261 -18.53 -8.07 -9.61
CA VAL A 261 -17.85 -8.89 -10.62
C VAL A 261 -16.49 -9.29 -10.08
N ILE A 262 -16.09 -10.53 -10.36
CA ILE A 262 -14.73 -11.01 -10.13
C ILE A 262 -14.01 -11.23 -11.46
N SER A 263 -12.76 -10.78 -11.51
CA SER A 263 -11.87 -10.95 -12.65
C SER A 263 -10.43 -11.04 -12.19
N GLY A 264 -9.53 -11.46 -13.07
CA GLY A 264 -8.10 -11.47 -12.81
C GLY A 264 -7.31 -12.10 -13.93
N TYR A 265 -5.99 -11.88 -13.91
CA TYR A 265 -5.05 -12.41 -14.91
C TYR A 265 -4.16 -13.51 -14.34
N SER A 266 -3.98 -14.60 -15.07
CA SER A 266 -3.10 -15.73 -14.68
C SER A 266 -3.49 -16.31 -13.32
N MET A 267 -2.66 -16.19 -12.27
CA MET A 267 -3.02 -16.56 -10.90
C MET A 267 -4.34 -15.92 -10.43
N GLY A 268 -4.55 -14.63 -10.72
CA GLY A 268 -5.81 -13.95 -10.43
C GLY A 268 -6.97 -14.47 -11.28
N GLY A 269 -6.70 -14.96 -12.49
CA GLY A 269 -7.68 -15.62 -13.33
C GLY A 269 -8.11 -16.98 -12.77
N TYR A 270 -7.16 -17.77 -12.26
CA TYR A 270 -7.47 -18.98 -11.49
C TYR A 270 -8.34 -18.66 -10.27
N ALA A 271 -7.99 -17.61 -9.52
CA ALA A 271 -8.77 -17.18 -8.36
C ALA A 271 -10.18 -16.72 -8.74
N ALA A 272 -10.37 -16.11 -9.92
CA ALA A 272 -11.70 -15.78 -10.43
C ALA A 272 -12.56 -17.03 -10.71
N TYR A 273 -11.98 -18.14 -11.20
CA TYR A 273 -12.68 -19.43 -11.25
C TYR A 273 -13.01 -19.94 -9.85
N LYS A 274 -11.99 -20.05 -8.98
CA LYS A 274 -12.10 -20.61 -7.63
C LYS A 274 -13.19 -19.90 -6.84
N LEU A 275 -13.08 -18.59 -6.67
CA LEU A 275 -13.99 -17.81 -5.84
C LEU A 275 -15.36 -17.65 -6.52
N GLY A 276 -15.41 -17.48 -7.84
CA GLY A 276 -16.66 -17.41 -8.59
C GLY A 276 -17.50 -18.70 -8.50
N LEU A 277 -16.86 -19.86 -8.43
CA LEU A 277 -17.53 -21.15 -8.29
C LEU A 277 -17.79 -21.54 -6.83
N SER A 278 -16.94 -21.12 -5.90
CA SER A 278 -17.11 -21.39 -4.47
C SER A 278 -18.16 -20.48 -3.81
N TYR A 279 -18.36 -19.27 -4.31
CA TYR A 279 -19.28 -18.27 -3.77
C TYR A 279 -20.16 -17.64 -4.86
N PRO A 280 -20.93 -18.45 -5.62
CA PRO A 280 -21.70 -17.97 -6.76
C PRO A 280 -22.78 -16.94 -6.38
N GLU A 281 -23.20 -16.89 -5.12
CA GLU A 281 -24.15 -15.91 -4.59
C GLU A 281 -23.58 -14.50 -4.45
N VAL A 282 -22.24 -14.36 -4.42
CA VAL A 282 -21.57 -13.06 -4.27
C VAL A 282 -21.40 -12.36 -5.61
N PHE A 283 -21.16 -13.11 -6.68
CA PHE A 283 -20.71 -12.55 -7.95
C PHE A 283 -21.80 -12.62 -9.03
N ALA A 284 -22.18 -11.46 -9.56
CA ALA A 284 -23.06 -11.37 -10.71
C ALA A 284 -22.40 -11.92 -11.98
N GLN A 285 -21.07 -11.79 -12.09
CA GLN A 285 -20.28 -12.28 -13.22
C GLN A 285 -18.86 -12.66 -12.78
N ALA A 286 -18.28 -13.67 -13.43
CA ALA A 286 -16.86 -14.00 -13.35
C ALA A 286 -16.23 -13.91 -14.74
N VAL A 287 -15.13 -13.16 -14.87
CA VAL A 287 -14.39 -13.01 -16.12
C VAL A 287 -12.96 -13.49 -15.91
N VAL A 288 -12.53 -14.50 -16.66
CA VAL A 288 -11.21 -15.08 -16.45
C VAL A 288 -10.25 -14.72 -17.58
N LEU A 289 -9.14 -14.09 -17.23
CA LEU A 289 -8.11 -13.69 -18.19
C LEU A 289 -6.90 -14.63 -18.03
N ALA A 290 -6.72 -15.56 -18.99
CA ALA A 290 -5.59 -16.49 -19.02
C ALA A 290 -5.36 -17.27 -17.69
N GLY A 291 -6.44 -17.57 -16.96
CA GLY A 291 -6.37 -18.36 -15.72
C GLY A 291 -6.05 -19.82 -16.01
N PRO A 292 -5.03 -20.43 -15.37
CA PRO A 292 -4.81 -21.86 -15.50
C PRO A 292 -5.98 -22.64 -14.84
N PRO A 293 -6.26 -23.87 -15.29
CA PRO A 293 -7.32 -24.70 -14.72
C PRO A 293 -6.98 -25.27 -13.33
N THR A 294 -5.70 -25.25 -12.94
CA THR A 294 -5.21 -25.76 -11.66
C THR A 294 -4.23 -24.78 -11.03
N CYS A 295 -4.08 -24.85 -9.71
CA CYS A 295 -3.03 -24.14 -8.99
C CYS A 295 -1.64 -24.65 -9.42
N GLY A 296 -0.70 -23.72 -9.58
CA GLY A 296 0.67 -24.01 -10.01
C GLY A 296 0.85 -23.99 -11.54
N CYS A 297 2.07 -23.64 -11.97
CA CYS A 297 2.48 -23.69 -13.38
C CYS A 297 2.89 -25.12 -13.76
N GLY A 298 1.93 -26.05 -13.78
CA GLY A 298 2.15 -27.37 -14.37
C GLY A 298 2.06 -27.26 -15.89
N CYS A 299 3.17 -27.46 -16.60
CA CYS A 299 3.08 -27.75 -18.04
C CYS A 299 2.24 -29.02 -18.19
N CYS A 300 1.13 -28.96 -18.93
CA CYS A 300 0.47 -30.17 -19.39
C CYS A 300 1.55 -31.06 -20.04
N PRO A 301 1.72 -32.33 -19.62
CA PRO A 301 2.60 -33.22 -20.35
C PRO A 301 2.10 -33.25 -21.79
N THR A 302 3.01 -32.98 -22.74
CA THR A 302 2.72 -33.01 -24.17
C THR A 302 1.92 -34.27 -24.48
N SER A 303 0.66 -34.10 -24.88
CA SER A 303 -0.15 -35.21 -25.37
C SER A 303 0.54 -35.74 -26.62
N THR A 304 1.28 -36.84 -26.49
CA THR A 304 1.74 -37.60 -27.64
C THR A 304 0.49 -38.16 -28.30
N PHE A 305 0.08 -37.51 -29.39
CA PHE A 305 -0.96 -38.00 -30.28
C PHE A 305 -0.49 -39.38 -30.78
N ARG A 306 -1.12 -40.47 -30.31
CA ARG A 306 -0.95 -41.78 -30.93
C ARG A 306 -1.90 -41.85 -32.13
N PRO A 307 -1.40 -41.94 -33.37
CA PRO A 307 -2.27 -42.23 -34.50
C PRO A 307 -2.78 -43.66 -34.36
N THR A 308 -4.10 -43.83 -34.50
CA THR A 308 -4.75 -45.11 -34.81
C THR A 308 -4.60 -45.43 -36.29
#